data_AF-A0A7C5F3I9-F1
#
_entry.id   AF-A0A7C5F3I9-F1
#
_cell.length_a   1.000
_cell.length_b   1.000
_cell.length_c   1.000
_cell.angle_alpha   90.00
_cell.angle_beta   90.00
_cell.angle_gamma   90.00
#
_symmetry.space_group_name_H-M   'P 1'
#
loop_
_entity.id
_entity.type
_entity.pdbx_description
1 polymer ?
#
loop_
_entity_poly.entity_id
_entity_poly.type
_entity_poly.pdbx_seq_one_letter_code
_entity_poly.pdbx_strand_id
1 'polypeptide(L)'
;MSKVKKVFLPKWVFWFTSVMMLILLVFFNVSYFTSPQNKAEMGTWGWLALNVVFIISILLVYLMSYGGLPAYIIEEEDEEKS
;
A
#
# COMPACT_ATOMS: atom_id res chain seq x y z
N MET A 1 -3.17 33.80 3.11
CA MET A 1 -2.34 33.03 2.15
C MET A 1 -2.29 31.61 2.67
N SER A 2 -3.09 30.68 2.13
CA SER A 2 -3.23 29.34 2.72
C SER A 2 -1.90 28.59 2.74
N LYS A 3 -1.55 28.02 3.89
CA LYS A 3 -0.35 27.18 4.01
C LYS A 3 -0.76 25.75 3.69
N VAL A 4 -0.36 25.28 2.51
CA VAL A 4 -0.56 23.88 2.09
C VAL A 4 0.60 23.04 2.63
N LYS A 5 0.36 22.23 3.65
CA LYS A 5 1.37 21.31 4.22
C LYS A 5 1.11 19.88 3.74
N LYS A 6 2.03 19.34 2.94
CA LYS A 6 2.03 17.94 2.51
C LYS A 6 2.61 17.07 3.61
N VAL A 7 1.85 16.10 4.11
CA VAL A 7 2.32 15.14 5.11
C VAL A 7 2.64 13.82 4.43
N PHE A 8 3.81 13.27 4.76
CA PHE A 8 4.31 12.00 4.26
C PHE A 8 4.36 10.97 5.39
N LEU A 9 4.29 9.69 5.04
CA LEU A 9 4.41 8.62 6.02
C LEU A 9 5.85 8.51 6.54
N PRO A 10 6.05 8.18 7.82
CA PRO A 10 7.37 7.81 8.32
C PRO A 10 7.91 6.57 7.59
N LYS A 11 9.20 6.57 7.23
CA LYS A 11 9.85 5.47 6.49
C LYS A 11 9.74 4.10 7.16
N TRP A 12 9.63 4.05 8.49
CA TRP A 12 9.46 2.78 9.22
C TRP A 12 8.11 2.11 8.92
N VAL A 13 7.07 2.89 8.60
CA VAL A 13 5.75 2.37 8.21
C VAL A 13 5.84 1.58 6.91
N PHE A 14 6.63 2.06 5.94
CA PHE A 14 6.90 1.32 4.72
C PHE A 14 7.54 -0.04 4.99
N TRP A 15 8.57 -0.09 5.84
CA TRP A 15 9.26 -1.34 6.17
C TRP A 15 8.34 -2.33 6.87
N PHE A 16 7.58 -1.87 7.88
CA PHE A 16 6.62 -2.70 8.59
C PHE A 16 5.54 -3.27 7.66
N THR A 17 4.96 -2.39 6.83
CA THR A 17 3.89 -2.78 5.88
C THR A 17 4.42 -3.75 4.83
N SER A 18 5.62 -3.50 4.31
CA SER A 18 6.25 -4.36 3.29
C SER A 18 6.53 -5.76 3.82
N VAL A 19 7.03 -5.88 5.05
CA VAL A 19 7.26 -7.18 5.69
C VAL A 19 5.94 -7.94 5.86
N MET A 20 4.90 -7.28 6.38
CA MET A 20 3.59 -7.90 6.56
C MET A 20 2.98 -8.34 5.22
N MET A 21 3.05 -7.49 4.19
CA MET A 21 2.57 -7.79 2.84
C MET A 21 3.34 -8.95 2.21
N LEU A 22 4.64 -9.03 2.42
CA LEU A 22 5.47 -10.11 1.90
C LEU A 22 5.10 -11.47 2.54
N ILE A 23 4.83 -11.49 3.85
CA ILE A 23 4.33 -12.70 4.53
C ILE A 23 3.01 -13.16 3.93
N LEU A 24 2.06 -12.24 3.71
CA LEU A 24 0.78 -12.57 3.09
C LEU A 24 0.95 -13.05 1.65
N LEU A 25 1.80 -12.38 0.87
CA LEU A 25 2.07 -12.75 -0.52
C LEU A 25 2.67 -14.16 -0.62
N VAL A 26 3.61 -14.50 0.25
CA VAL A 26 4.17 -15.86 0.34
C VAL A 26 3.08 -16.86 0.71
N PHE A 27 2.28 -16.57 1.73
CA PHE A 27 1.17 -17.44 2.15
C PHE A 27 0.18 -17.71 1.01
N PHE A 28 -0.28 -16.68 0.31
CA PHE A 28 -1.20 -16.82 -0.82
C PHE A 28 -0.58 -17.58 -1.99
N ASN A 29 0.70 -17.34 -2.30
CA ASN A 29 1.39 -18.08 -3.36
C ASN A 29 1.53 -19.56 -3.02
N VAL A 30 2.00 -19.88 -1.81
CA VAL A 30 2.08 -21.27 -1.34
C VAL A 30 0.71 -21.93 -1.42
N SER A 31 -0.32 -21.29 -0.84
CA SER A 31 -1.70 -21.76 -0.86
C SER A 31 -2.23 -22.04 -2.27
N TYR A 32 -1.95 -21.17 -3.24
CA TYR A 32 -2.36 -21.34 -4.64
C TYR A 32 -1.66 -22.55 -5.31
N PHE A 33 -0.37 -22.76 -5.04
CA PHE A 33 0.38 -23.86 -5.65
C PHE A 33 0.21 -25.21 -4.94
N THR A 34 -0.15 -25.21 -3.65
CA THR A 34 -0.29 -26.44 -2.86
C THR A 34 -1.73 -26.92 -2.70
N SER A 35 -2.73 -26.07 -2.91
CA SER A 35 -4.16 -26.43 -2.81
C SER A 35 -4.81 -26.50 -4.19
N PRO A 36 -5.21 -27.70 -4.67
CA PRO A 36 -5.94 -27.86 -5.91
C PRO A 36 -7.27 -27.09 -5.92
N GLN A 37 -7.93 -26.99 -4.76
CA GLN A 37 -9.18 -26.25 -4.60
C GLN A 37 -8.94 -24.74 -4.82
N ASN A 38 -7.94 -24.16 -4.16
CA ASN A 38 -7.64 -22.73 -4.30
C ASN A 38 -7.22 -22.39 -5.73
N LYS A 39 -6.48 -23.28 -6.38
CA LYS A 39 -6.12 -23.14 -7.80
C LYS A 39 -7.34 -23.15 -8.72
N ALA A 40 -8.33 -24.01 -8.45
CA ALA A 40 -9.55 -24.11 -9.24
C ALA A 40 -10.48 -22.90 -9.06
N GLU A 41 -10.65 -22.43 -7.81
CA GLU A 41 -11.52 -21.29 -7.49
C GLU A 41 -10.93 -19.95 -7.98
N MET A 42 -9.64 -19.73 -7.76
CA MET A 42 -8.98 -18.46 -8.06
C MET A 42 -8.54 -18.37 -9.52
N GLY A 43 -8.13 -19.50 -10.10
CA GLY A 43 -7.56 -19.56 -11.44
C GLY A 43 -6.26 -18.77 -11.60
N THR A 44 -5.58 -18.97 -12.73
CA THR A 44 -4.29 -18.31 -13.01
C THR A 44 -4.44 -16.79 -13.13
N TRP A 45 -5.55 -16.31 -13.69
CA TRP A 45 -5.81 -14.89 -13.85
C TRP A 45 -6.11 -14.20 -12.51
N GLY A 46 -6.90 -14.83 -11.63
CA GLY A 46 -7.14 -14.30 -10.29
C GLY A 46 -5.86 -14.26 -9.45
N TRP A 47 -5.00 -15.27 -9.60
CA TRP A 47 -3.67 -15.28 -8.99
C TRP A 47 -2.76 -14.17 -9.49
N LEU A 48 -2.67 -13.95 -10.81
CA LEU A 48 -1.90 -12.83 -11.35
C LEU A 48 -2.43 -11.48 -10.86
N ALA A 49 -3.75 -11.29 -10.90
CA ALA A 49 -4.38 -10.05 -10.44
C ALA A 49 -4.06 -9.76 -8.97
N LEU A 50 -4.15 -10.78 -8.09
CA LEU A 50 -3.82 -10.64 -6.67
C LEU A 50 -2.37 -10.22 -6.47
N ASN A 51 -1.41 -10.86 -7.15
CA ASN A 51 0.00 -10.47 -7.06
C ASN A 51 0.24 -9.03 -7.52
N VAL A 52 -0.43 -8.60 -8.60
CA VAL A 52 -0.36 -7.21 -9.09
C VAL A 52 -0.88 -6.24 -8.04
N VAL A 53 -2.00 -6.55 -7.37
CA VAL A 53 -2.56 -5.71 -6.30
C VAL A 53 -1.55 -5.54 -5.17
N PHE A 54 -0.92 -6.62 -4.69
CA PHE A 54 0.10 -6.54 -3.64
C PHE A 54 1.27 -5.63 -4.04
N ILE A 55 1.78 -5.78 -5.27
CA ILE A 55 2.89 -4.96 -5.77
C ILE A 55 2.48 -3.48 -5.82
N ILE A 56 1.30 -3.17 -6.35
CA ILE A 56 0.78 -1.80 -6.42
C ILE A 56 0.63 -1.21 -5.02
N SER A 57 0.07 -1.96 -4.06
CA SER A 57 -0.08 -1.52 -2.68
C SER A 57 1.26 -1.18 -2.04
N ILE A 58 2.28 -2.03 -2.19
CA ILE A 58 3.63 -1.76 -1.68
C ILE A 58 4.22 -0.50 -2.33
N LEU A 59 4.03 -0.34 -3.64
CA LEU A 59 4.51 0.82 -4.39
C LEU A 59 3.85 2.12 -3.92
N LEU A 60 2.55 2.11 -3.65
CA LEU A 60 1.84 3.28 -3.10
C LEU A 60 2.37 3.67 -1.72
N VAL A 61 2.54 2.69 -0.82
CA VAL A 61 3.08 2.95 0.52
C VAL A 61 4.52 3.46 0.46
N TYR A 62 5.32 2.94 -0.48
CA TYR A 62 6.66 3.44 -0.76
C TYR A 62 6.62 4.91 -1.19
N LEU A 63 5.79 5.26 -2.18
CA LEU A 63 5.65 6.64 -2.65
C LEU A 63 5.19 7.57 -1.52
N MET A 64 4.27 7.11 -0.67
CA MET A 64 3.80 7.87 0.50
C MET A 64 4.88 8.09 1.56
N SER A 65 5.87 7.20 1.65
CA SER A 65 6.91 7.24 2.69
C SER A 65 8.20 7.94 2.24
N TYR A 66 8.46 7.97 0.93
CA TYR A 66 9.69 8.53 0.35
C TYR A 66 9.48 9.86 -0.40
N GLY A 67 8.31 10.48 -0.25
CA GLY A 67 8.05 11.82 -0.78
C GLY A 67 7.46 11.88 -2.18
N GLY A 68 7.09 10.74 -2.78
CA GLY A 68 6.48 10.66 -4.10
C GLY A 68 4.99 11.01 -4.13
N LEU A 69 4.27 10.72 -3.05
CA LEU A 69 2.84 11.03 -2.90
C LEU A 69 2.57 11.53 -1.46
N PRO A 70 1.84 12.64 -1.25
CA PRO A 70 1.41 13.01 0.09
C PRO A 70 0.39 12.00 0.61
N ALA A 71 0.52 11.59 1.87
CA ALA A 71 -0.47 10.76 2.54
C ALA A 71 -1.75 11.56 2.82
N TYR A 72 -1.60 12.84 3.18
CA TYR A 72 -2.70 13.81 3.27
C TYR A 72 -2.15 15.24 3.16
N ILE A 73 -3.04 16.17 2.80
CA ILE A 73 -2.75 17.60 2.63
C ILE A 73 -3.49 18.34 3.74
N ILE A 74 -2.79 19.15 4.51
CA ILE A 74 -3.38 20.06 5.50
C ILE A 74 -3.44 21.44 4.84
N GLU A 75 -4.64 21.99 4.72
CA GLU A 75 -4.87 23.38 4.33
C GLU A 75 -5.18 24.17 5.60
N GLU A 76 -4.24 24.98 6.07
CA GLU A 76 -4.50 25.95 7.12
C GLU A 76 -5.16 27.18 6.46
N GLU A 77 -6.45 27.40 6.71
CA GLU A 77 -7.07 28.71 6.53
C GLU A 77 -6.50 29.63 7.62
N ASP A 78 -6.00 30.80 7.22
CA ASP A 78 -5.58 31.81 8.18
C ASP A 78 -6.81 32.18 9.02
N GLU A 79 -6.90 31.67 10.24
CA GLU A 79 -7.86 32.17 11.22
C GLU A 79 -7.56 33.67 11.40
N GLU A 80 -8.37 34.48 10.74
CA GLU A 80 -8.48 35.91 10.94
C GLU A 80 -8.85 36.09 12.41
N LYS A 81 -7.83 36.32 13.24
CA LYS A 81 -8.01 36.66 14.66
C LYS A 81 -8.82 37.95 14.72
N SER A 82 -10.11 37.79 14.99
CA SER A 82 -11.03 38.83 15.47
C SER A 82 -10.50 39.53 16.72
#